data_AF-A0A2H0VJF5-F1
#
_entry.id   AF-A0A2H0VJF5-F1
#
_cell.length_a   1.000
_cell.length_b   1.000
_cell.length_c   1.000
_cell.angle_alpha   90.00
_cell.angle_beta   90.00
_cell.angle_gamma   90.00
#
_symmetry.space_group_name_H-M   'P 1'
#
loop_
_entity.id
_entity.type
_entity.pdbx_description
1 polymer ?
#
loop_
_entity_poly.entity_id
_entity_poly.type
_entity_poly.pdbx_seq_one_letter_code
_entity_poly.pdbx_strand_id
1 'polypeptide(L)'
;MEKDNDVMVCSAEPDIIFENEELLVVNKPYGMLVHEDWQESSSQTLVEWFLKRCPEAQDVGEVTLTPQGKKLERSGVVHRLDRETSGVMVLAKTAEAHAHLKLQFHDRLAQKEYRAFVYGRMHEKWGTIDRPIGRSSQNFRLRSAQ
;
A
#
# COMPACT_ATOMS: atom_id res chain seq x y z
N MET A 1 -3.06 -30.31 -23.34
CA MET A 1 -3.92 -29.95 -22.19
C MET A 1 -3.31 -28.71 -21.57
N GLU A 2 -3.58 -27.57 -22.20
CA GLU A 2 -3.35 -26.26 -21.60
C GLU A 2 -4.19 -26.17 -20.33
N LYS A 3 -3.53 -25.81 -19.21
CA LYS A 3 -4.24 -25.34 -18.03
C LYS A 3 -4.34 -23.84 -18.18
N ASP A 4 -5.51 -23.40 -18.65
CA ASP A 4 -5.98 -22.04 -18.47
C ASP A 4 -6.08 -21.76 -16.97
N ASN A 5 -5.00 -21.25 -16.39
CA ASN A 5 -5.08 -20.53 -15.13
C ASN A 5 -5.68 -19.17 -15.46
N ASP A 6 -7.01 -19.14 -15.51
CA ASP A 6 -7.79 -17.91 -15.47
C ASP A 6 -7.52 -17.24 -14.12
N VAL A 7 -6.45 -16.45 -14.07
CA VAL A 7 -6.22 -15.50 -13.00
C VAL A 7 -7.31 -14.47 -13.17
N MET A 8 -8.37 -14.57 -12.36
CA MET A 8 -9.34 -13.48 -12.21
C MET A 8 -8.57 -12.22 -11.81
N VAL A 9 -8.25 -11.39 -12.79
CA VAL A 9 -7.82 -10.01 -12.58
C VAL A 9 -9.05 -9.28 -12.06
N CYS A 10 -9.20 -9.26 -10.75
CA CYS A 10 -10.20 -8.44 -10.09
C CYS A 10 -9.75 -6.98 -10.23
N SER A 11 -10.02 -6.35 -11.38
CA SER A 11 -9.94 -4.91 -11.54
C SER A 11 -11.12 -4.26 -10.82
N ALA A 12 -11.19 -4.44 -9.50
CA ALA A 12 -12.11 -3.68 -8.67
C ALA A 12 -11.55 -2.27 -8.48
N GLU A 13 -12.41 -1.26 -8.59
CA GLU A 13 -12.05 0.10 -8.22
C GLU A 13 -12.01 0.23 -6.69
N PRO A 14 -11.16 1.11 -6.13
CA PRO A 14 -11.17 1.38 -4.70
C PRO A 14 -12.47 2.05 -4.25
N ASP A 15 -13.09 1.52 -3.19
CA ASP A 15 -14.26 2.16 -2.58
C ASP A 15 -13.82 3.37 -1.75
N ILE A 16 -14.53 4.50 -1.87
CA ILE A 16 -14.25 5.68 -1.07
C ILE A 16 -14.94 5.54 0.30
N ILE A 17 -14.14 5.62 1.36
CA ILE A 17 -14.60 5.57 2.74
C ILE A 17 -14.85 6.99 3.27
N PHE A 18 -13.94 7.91 2.94
CA PHE A 18 -14.01 9.31 3.37
C PHE A 18 -13.24 10.19 2.39
N GLU A 19 -13.72 11.41 2.16
CA GLU A 19 -13.05 12.38 1.31
C GLU A 19 -13.32 13.80 1.82
N ASN A 20 -12.27 14.62 1.89
CA ASN A 20 -12.37 16.07 2.08
C ASN A 20 -11.39 16.80 1.15
N GLU A 21 -11.15 18.09 1.41
CA GLU A 21 -10.24 18.93 0.63
C GLU A 21 -8.76 18.51 0.77
N GLU A 22 -8.40 17.88 1.88
CA GLU A 22 -7.01 17.61 2.26
C GLU A 22 -6.58 16.15 2.04
N LEU A 23 -7.50 15.20 2.16
CA LEU A 23 -7.22 13.78 2.09
C LEU A 23 -8.38 12.96 1.51
N LEU A 24 -8.03 11.76 1.05
CA LEU A 24 -8.93 10.73 0.55
C LEU A 24 -8.62 9.42 1.27
N VAL A 25 -9.64 8.77 1.82
CA VAL A 25 -9.55 7.45 2.45
C VAL A 25 -10.32 6.46 1.61
N VAL A 26 -9.66 5.36 1.26
CA VAL A 26 -10.22 4.34 0.38
C VAL A 26 -10.04 2.95 0.95
N ASN A 27 -10.91 2.03 0.54
CA ASN A 27 -10.71 0.60 0.67
C ASN A 27 -9.98 0.08 -0.56
N LYS A 28 -8.66 -0.14 -0.46
CA LYS A 28 -7.87 -0.72 -1.55
C LYS A 28 -8.30 -2.17 -1.79
N PRO A 29 -8.64 -2.56 -3.01
CA PRO A 29 -9.00 -3.94 -3.31
C PRO A 29 -7.77 -4.87 -3.25
N TYR A 30 -8.05 -6.17 -3.12
CA TYR A 30 -7.07 -7.22 -3.28
C TYR A 30 -6.50 -7.22 -4.71
N GLY A 31 -5.21 -7.49 -4.86
CA GLY A 31 -4.54 -7.58 -6.15
C GLY A 31 -4.05 -6.24 -6.72
N MET A 32 -4.50 -5.11 -6.17
CA MET A 32 -4.08 -3.78 -6.61
C MET A 32 -2.76 -3.34 -5.95
N LEU A 33 -1.81 -2.89 -6.77
CA LEU A 33 -0.57 -2.24 -6.30
C LEU A 33 -0.85 -0.82 -5.81
N VAL A 34 -0.14 -0.38 -4.77
CA VAL A 34 -0.26 1.00 -4.27
C VAL A 34 0.39 1.99 -5.24
N HIS A 35 1.66 1.76 -5.58
CA HIS A 35 2.42 2.54 -6.55
C HIS A 35 3.25 1.57 -7.42
N GLU A 36 3.78 2.04 -8.55
CA GLU A 36 4.67 1.23 -9.41
C GLU A 36 5.83 0.64 -8.58
N ASP A 37 6.17 -0.62 -8.84
CA ASP A 37 7.41 -1.20 -8.33
C ASP A 37 8.53 -1.07 -9.39
N TRP A 38 9.66 -1.74 -9.18
CA TRP A 38 10.78 -1.70 -10.11
C TRP A 38 10.54 -2.46 -11.42
N GLN A 39 9.40 -3.14 -11.55
CA GLN A 39 9.00 -3.87 -12.74
C GLN A 39 7.71 -3.24 -13.30
N GLU A 40 7.58 -3.26 -14.62
CA GLU A 40 6.37 -2.77 -15.29
C GLU A 40 5.20 -3.69 -14.92
N SER A 41 4.22 -3.15 -14.19
CA SER A 41 2.93 -3.79 -13.96
C SER A 41 1.96 -3.32 -15.04
N SER A 42 1.28 -4.26 -15.70
CA SER A 42 0.27 -3.97 -16.72
C SER A 42 -1.06 -3.46 -16.14
N SER A 43 -1.23 -3.47 -14.81
CA SER A 43 -2.45 -3.08 -14.12
C SER A 43 -2.33 -1.71 -13.43
N GLN A 44 -3.39 -0.92 -13.51
CA GLN A 44 -3.50 0.39 -12.86
C GLN A 44 -3.17 0.32 -11.36
N THR A 45 -2.32 1.23 -10.89
CA THR A 45 -1.99 1.36 -9.46
C THR A 45 -2.99 2.25 -8.72
N LEU A 46 -3.02 2.16 -7.39
CA LEU A 46 -3.86 3.03 -6.56
C LEU A 46 -3.50 4.51 -6.76
N VAL A 47 -2.21 4.83 -6.88
CA VAL A 47 -1.74 6.21 -7.13
C VAL A 47 -2.20 6.71 -8.50
N GLU A 48 -2.13 5.89 -9.55
CA GLU A 48 -2.67 6.29 -10.86
C GLU A 48 -4.18 6.51 -10.84
N TRP A 49 -4.93 5.67 -10.13
CA TRP A 49 -6.36 5.88 -9.92
C TRP A 49 -6.63 7.17 -9.16
N PHE A 50 -5.87 7.42 -8.10
CA PHE A 50 -5.96 8.62 -7.28
C PHE A 50 -5.69 9.89 -8.09
N LEU A 51 -4.61 9.94 -8.87
CA LEU A 51 -4.24 11.11 -9.67
C LEU A 51 -5.17 11.36 -10.86
N LYS A 52 -5.84 10.33 -11.39
CA LYS A 52 -6.93 10.54 -12.36
C LYS A 52 -8.12 11.27 -11.73
N ARG A 53 -8.39 11.03 -10.44
CA ARG A 53 -9.50 11.65 -9.70
C ARG A 53 -9.13 13.03 -9.15
N CYS A 54 -7.91 13.18 -8.62
CA CYS A 54 -7.39 14.39 -8.01
C CYS A 54 -6.07 14.80 -8.68
N PRO A 55 -6.10 15.33 -9.92
CA PRO A 55 -4.89 15.74 -10.63
C PRO A 55 -4.08 16.80 -9.88
N GLU A 56 -4.74 17.63 -9.08
CA GLU A 56 -4.13 18.66 -8.22
C GLU A 56 -3.21 18.08 -7.13
N ALA A 57 -3.39 16.80 -6.78
CA ALA A 57 -2.53 16.11 -5.83
C ALA A 57 -1.21 15.63 -6.46
N GLN A 58 -1.00 15.87 -7.75
CA GLN A 58 0.26 15.56 -8.41
C GLN A 58 1.42 16.28 -7.70
N ASP A 59 2.52 15.57 -7.52
CA ASP A 59 3.72 16.03 -6.83
C ASP A 59 3.58 16.26 -5.32
N VAL A 60 2.44 15.89 -4.71
CA VAL A 60 2.26 15.92 -3.26
C VAL A 60 3.14 14.85 -2.60
N GLY A 61 4.21 15.29 -1.95
CA GLY A 61 5.06 14.46 -1.10
C GLY A 61 6.47 14.21 -1.65
N GLU A 62 6.97 13.01 -1.35
CA GLU A 62 8.31 12.48 -1.60
C GLU A 62 8.73 12.26 -3.06
N VAL A 63 9.60 13.07 -3.68
CA VAL A 63 10.21 12.67 -4.96
C VAL A 63 11.18 11.51 -4.71
N THR A 64 10.85 10.33 -5.21
CA THR A 64 11.74 9.15 -5.19
C THR A 64 12.19 8.84 -6.62
N LEU A 65 13.47 8.55 -6.82
CA LEU A 65 14.00 8.12 -8.12
C LEU A 65 14.32 6.62 -8.09
N THR A 66 14.12 5.95 -9.23
CA THR A 66 14.68 4.61 -9.47
C THR A 66 16.21 4.70 -9.57
N PRO A 67 16.95 3.59 -9.43
CA PRO A 67 18.39 3.56 -9.73
C PRO A 67 18.76 4.06 -11.14
N GLN A 68 17.81 4.00 -12.08
CA GLN A 68 17.93 4.47 -13.46
C GLN A 68 17.52 5.94 -13.64
N GLY A 69 17.18 6.65 -12.56
CA GLY A 69 16.82 8.07 -12.60
C GLY A 69 15.37 8.37 -13.00
N LYS A 70 14.51 7.35 -13.16
CA LYS A 70 13.07 7.56 -13.43
C LYS A 70 12.38 7.99 -12.13
N LYS A 71 11.55 9.04 -12.20
CA LYS A 71 10.70 9.44 -11.07
C LYS A 71 9.67 8.35 -10.78
N LEU A 72 9.63 7.89 -9.54
CA LEU A 72 8.54 7.08 -9.03
C LEU A 72 7.38 7.98 -8.64
N GLU A 73 6.23 7.70 -9.23
CA GLU A 73 5.01 8.37 -8.84
C GLU A 73 4.49 7.78 -7.52
N ARG A 74 4.47 8.62 -6.48
CA ARG A 74 4.05 8.28 -5.11
C ARG A 74 3.24 9.41 -4.48
N SER A 75 2.67 10.28 -5.29
CA SER A 75 1.90 11.43 -4.85
C SER A 75 0.81 11.02 -3.86
N GLY A 76 0.74 11.76 -2.75
CA GLY A 76 -0.23 11.55 -1.68
C GLY A 76 0.02 10.33 -0.78
N VAL A 77 1.01 9.47 -1.08
CA VAL A 77 1.23 8.23 -0.31
C VAL A 77 2.11 8.48 0.91
N VAL A 78 1.64 8.03 2.08
CA VAL A 78 2.39 8.08 3.36
C VAL A 78 2.60 6.70 4.01
N HIS A 79 1.81 5.71 3.60
CA HIS A 79 1.92 4.32 4.03
C HIS A 79 1.48 3.39 2.89
N ARG A 80 1.66 2.08 3.04
CA ARG A 80 1.29 1.11 1.99
C ARG A 80 0.72 -0.17 2.56
N LEU A 81 -0.11 -0.80 1.74
CA LEU A 81 -0.50 -2.21 1.83
C LEU A 81 0.20 -3.00 0.72
N ASP A 82 0.42 -4.29 0.96
CA ASP A 82 0.94 -5.18 -0.08
C ASP A 82 -0.13 -5.42 -1.17
N ARG A 83 0.32 -5.89 -2.35
CA ARG A 83 -0.56 -6.12 -3.52
C ARG A 83 -1.78 -6.97 -3.15
N GLU A 84 -1.54 -8.05 -2.42
CA GLU A 84 -2.52 -9.06 -2.03
C GLU A 84 -3.20 -8.75 -0.68
N THR A 85 -2.98 -7.55 -0.13
CA THR A 85 -3.67 -7.08 1.08
C THR A 85 -4.73 -6.07 0.68
N SER A 86 -6.00 -6.33 0.99
CA SER A 86 -7.06 -5.33 0.91
C SER A 86 -7.12 -4.47 2.17
N GLY A 87 -7.82 -3.33 2.10
CA GLY A 87 -8.16 -2.54 3.27
C GLY A 87 -7.85 -1.06 3.15
N VAL A 88 -7.88 -0.38 4.29
CA VAL A 88 -7.90 1.08 4.37
C VAL A 88 -6.55 1.69 3.98
N MET A 89 -6.60 2.62 3.03
CA MET A 89 -5.49 3.47 2.60
C MET A 89 -5.88 4.94 2.78
N VAL A 90 -4.93 5.78 3.18
CA VAL A 90 -5.10 7.23 3.31
C VAL A 90 -4.15 7.90 2.33
N LEU A 91 -4.68 8.80 1.51
CA LEU A 91 -4.00 9.50 0.44
C LEU A 91 -4.12 11.01 0.68
N ALA A 92 -3.01 11.71 0.74
CA ALA A 92 -2.99 13.17 0.91
C ALA A 92 -3.20 13.88 -0.42
N LYS A 93 -4.08 14.88 -0.44
CA LYS A 93 -4.32 15.77 -1.58
C LYS A 93 -3.49 17.05 -1.52
N THR A 94 -2.99 17.41 -0.34
CA THR A 94 -2.16 18.62 -0.14
C THR A 94 -0.81 18.27 0.49
N ALA A 95 0.19 19.12 0.25
CA ALA A 95 1.52 18.95 0.84
C ALA A 95 1.50 19.05 2.38
N GLU A 96 0.65 19.90 2.94
CA GLU A 96 0.46 20.04 4.38
C GLU A 96 -0.10 18.76 5.01
N ALA A 97 -1.17 18.21 4.42
CA ALA A 97 -1.75 16.95 4.88
C ALA A 97 -0.75 15.79 4.76
N HIS A 98 0.04 15.75 3.67
CA HIS A 98 1.09 14.75 3.49
C HIS A 98 2.14 14.82 4.60
N ALA A 99 2.67 16.01 4.88
CA ALA A 99 3.66 16.21 5.94
C ALA A 99 3.11 15.83 7.32
N HIS A 100 1.86 16.23 7.61
CA HIS A 100 1.20 15.91 8.87
C HIS A 100 0.98 14.41 9.05
N LEU A 101 0.42 13.74 8.04
CA LEU A 101 0.21 12.29 8.07
C LEU A 101 1.55 11.54 8.17
N LYS A 102 2.57 11.96 7.42
CA LYS A 102 3.91 11.37 7.47
C LYS A 102 4.47 11.39 8.89
N LEU A 103 4.31 12.51 9.61
CA LEU A 103 4.72 12.62 11.01
C LEU A 103 3.94 11.66 11.90
N GLN A 104 2.62 11.56 11.75
CA GLN A 104 1.81 10.61 12.54
C GLN A 104 2.23 9.14 12.32
N PHE A 105 2.58 8.77 11.08
CA PHE A 105 3.10 7.42 10.80
C PHE A 105 4.51 7.21 11.35
N HIS A 106 5.37 8.24 11.30
CA HIS A 106 6.72 8.21 11.88
C HIS A 106 6.67 8.03 13.40
N ASP A 107 5.84 8.83 14.08
CA ASP A 107 5.69 8.86 15.54
C ASP A 107 4.80 7.72 16.07
N ARG A 108 4.33 6.82 15.19
CA ARG A 108 3.46 5.68 15.51
C ARG A 108 2.14 6.06 16.19
N LEU A 109 1.62 7.25 15.89
CA LEU A 109 0.32 7.72 16.37
C LEU A 109 -0.85 7.06 15.61
N ALA A 110 -0.62 6.70 14.34
CA ALA A 110 -1.60 6.00 13.53
C ALA A 110 -1.84 4.57 14.02
N GLN A 111 -3.06 4.27 14.45
CA GLN A 111 -3.49 2.92 14.82
C GLN A 111 -3.97 2.15 13.59
N LYS A 112 -3.53 0.89 13.47
CA LYS A 112 -3.88 0.02 12.36
C LYS A 112 -4.34 -1.33 12.89
N GLU A 113 -5.52 -1.76 12.46
CA GLU A 113 -6.09 -3.07 12.79
C GLU A 113 -6.24 -3.87 11.50
N TYR A 114 -5.86 -5.15 11.56
CA TYR A 114 -5.95 -6.07 10.43
C TYR A 114 -6.73 -7.31 10.84
N ARG A 115 -7.52 -7.82 9.91
CA ARG A 115 -8.17 -9.13 10.04
C ARG A 115 -7.50 -10.10 9.08
N ALA A 116 -7.18 -11.29 9.58
CA ALA A 116 -6.53 -12.32 8.80
C ALA A 116 -7.06 -13.71 9.19
N PHE A 117 -7.08 -14.61 8.22
CA PHE A 117 -7.18 -16.04 8.48
C PHE A 117 -5.77 -16.61 8.60
N VAL A 118 -5.53 -17.40 9.63
CA VAL A 118 -4.22 -17.99 9.91
C VAL A 118 -4.29 -19.51 9.81
N TYR A 119 -3.19 -20.12 9.38
CA TYR A 119 -3.07 -21.58 9.32
C TYR A 119 -2.62 -22.14 10.68
N GLY A 120 -3.23 -23.24 11.11
CA GLY A 120 -2.95 -23.91 12.38
C GLY A 120 -3.96 -23.57 13.49
N ARG A 121 -3.78 -24.17 14.67
CA ARG A 121 -4.66 -23.96 15.82
C ARG A 121 -3.99 -23.02 16.82
N MET A 122 -4.59 -21.86 17.04
CA MET A 122 -4.19 -20.94 18.11
C MET A 122 -4.72 -21.47 19.45
N HIS A 123 -3.83 -21.73 20.41
CA HIS A 123 -4.21 -22.17 21.75
C HIS A 123 -4.58 -20.99 22.66
N GLU A 124 -3.82 -19.90 22.55
CA GLU A 124 -4.07 -18.66 23.26
C GLU A 124 -5.03 -17.75 22.49
N LYS A 125 -5.88 -17.00 23.21
CA LYS A 125 -6.80 -16.01 22.61
C LYS A 125 -6.09 -14.73 22.17
N TRP A 126 -4.98 -14.40 22.82
CA TRP A 126 -4.21 -13.18 22.61
C TRP A 126 -2.73 -13.47 22.78
N GLY A 127 -1.89 -12.70 22.11
CA GLY A 127 -0.44 -12.77 22.25
C GLY A 127 0.23 -11.63 21.52
N THR A 128 1.52 -11.44 21.80
CA THR A 128 2.36 -10.43 21.16
C THR A 128 3.49 -11.13 20.43
N ILE A 129 3.65 -10.82 19.15
CA ILE A 129 4.82 -11.24 18.37
C ILE A 129 5.79 -10.08 18.35
N ASP A 130 6.82 -10.14 19.18
CA ASP A 130 7.90 -9.14 19.25
C ASP A 130 9.22 -9.78 18.79
N ARG A 131 9.48 -9.70 17.48
CA ARG A 131 10.72 -10.18 16.86
C ARG A 131 11.19 -9.23 15.77
N PRO A 132 12.51 -9.00 15.64
CA PRO A 132 13.06 -8.21 14.54
C PRO A 132 12.77 -8.90 13.19
N ILE A 133 12.51 -8.09 12.17
CA ILE A 133 12.27 -8.58 10.81
C ILE A 133 13.46 -8.17 9.93
N GLY A 134 14.21 -9.15 9.44
CA GLY A 134 15.36 -8.98 8.55
C GLY A 134 15.03 -9.33 7.10
N ARG A 135 15.94 -9.02 6.18
CA ARG A 135 15.88 -9.56 4.81
C ARG A 135 16.19 -11.06 4.84
N SER A 136 15.44 -11.86 4.09
CA SER A 136 15.75 -13.28 3.93
C SER A 136 17.07 -13.46 3.17
N SER A 137 17.90 -14.40 3.62
CA SER A 137 19.17 -14.76 2.97
C SER A 137 18.97 -15.52 1.66
N GLN A 138 17.83 -16.20 1.50
CA GLN A 138 17.52 -17.01 0.31
C GLN A 138 16.81 -16.20 -0.78
N ASN A 139 15.99 -15.23 -0.39
CA ASN A 139 15.26 -14.38 -1.33
C ASN A 139 15.22 -12.94 -0.83
N PHE A 140 15.95 -12.05 -1.49
CA PHE A 140 16.05 -10.64 -1.11
C PHE A 140 14.71 -9.88 -1.13
N ARG A 141 13.69 -10.42 -1.81
CA ARG A 141 12.33 -9.85 -1.86
C ARG A 141 11.51 -10.20 -0.62
N LEU A 142 11.89 -11.25 0.12
CA LEU A 142 11.20 -11.67 1.32
C LEU A 142 11.89 -11.09 2.56
N ARG A 143 11.07 -10.77 3.56
CA ARG A 143 11.53 -10.49 4.91
C ARG A 143 11.01 -11.58 5.84
N SER A 144 11.85 -12.00 6.78
CA SER A 144 11.52 -13.04 7.75
C SER A 144 11.84 -12.55 9.15
N ALA A 145 11.07 -13.00 10.14
CA ALA A 145 11.44 -12.83 11.54
C ALA A 145 12.81 -13.49 11.77
N GLN A 146 13.73 -12.74 12.36
CA GLN A 146 15.02 -13.25 12.83
C GLN A 146 14.85 -13.88 14.20
#